data_AF-A0A929HAK6-F1
#
_entry.id   AF-A0A929HAK6-F1
#
_cell.length_a   1.000
_cell.length_b   1.000
_cell.length_c   1.000
_cell.angle_alpha   90.00
_cell.angle_beta   90.00
_cell.angle_gamma   90.00
#
_symmetry.space_group_name_H-M   'P 1'
#
loop_
_entity.id
_entity.type
_entity.pdbx_description
1 polymer ?
#
loop_
_entity_poly.entity_id
_entity_poly.type
_entity_poly.pdbx_seq_one_letter_code
_entity_poly.pdbx_strand_id
1 'polypeptide(L)'
;IKNAYREDPLFANSKVVFSMYDNGFDKPLDGAFKEKLLVDGVSPDDVSMVTEPTFENLTKLAATYSDGLVQGSETLPDSVLKLMKDSGKPTLNYLAGTEYVDEFSVFYDSILND
;
A
#
# COMPACT_ATOMS: atom_id res chain seq x y z
N ILE A 1 -9.37 -1.43 -4.84
CA ILE A 1 -9.62 -2.89 -4.98
C ILE A 1 -10.33 -3.44 -3.74
N LYS A 2 -9.69 -3.40 -2.56
CA LYS A 2 -10.27 -3.92 -1.30
C LYS A 2 -11.70 -3.49 -1.01
N ASN A 3 -12.04 -2.23 -1.27
CA ASN A 3 -13.38 -1.71 -1.05
C ASN A 3 -14.24 -1.81 -2.33
N ALA A 4 -13.77 -1.20 -3.41
CA ALA A 4 -14.52 -1.10 -4.66
C ALA A 4 -15.00 -2.44 -5.28
N TYR A 5 -14.24 -3.53 -5.06
CA TYR A 5 -14.56 -4.85 -5.62
C TYR A 5 -14.82 -5.90 -4.53
N ARG A 6 -15.09 -5.48 -3.30
CA ARG A 6 -15.27 -6.40 -2.16
C ARG A 6 -16.40 -7.40 -2.37
N GLU A 7 -17.48 -6.95 -3.00
CA GLU A 7 -18.68 -7.74 -3.25
C GLU A 7 -18.60 -8.55 -4.56
N ASP A 8 -17.56 -8.35 -5.37
CA ASP A 8 -17.31 -9.17 -6.56
C ASP A 8 -16.65 -10.49 -6.12
N PRO A 9 -17.29 -11.66 -6.33
CA PRO A 9 -16.74 -12.95 -5.93
C PRO A 9 -15.33 -13.25 -6.48
N LEU A 10 -14.96 -12.64 -7.61
CA LEU A 10 -13.62 -12.80 -8.19
C LEU A 10 -12.54 -12.13 -7.33
N PHE A 11 -12.88 -11.06 -6.62
CA PHE A 11 -11.94 -10.24 -5.87
C PHE A 11 -12.14 -10.28 -4.34
N ALA A 12 -13.23 -10.88 -3.87
CA ALA A 12 -13.60 -10.94 -2.46
C ALA A 12 -12.47 -11.46 -1.55
N ASN A 13 -11.68 -12.42 -2.04
CA ASN A 13 -10.55 -13.02 -1.32
C ASN A 13 -9.18 -12.57 -1.85
N SER A 14 -9.12 -11.55 -2.71
CA SER A 14 -7.83 -11.05 -3.21
C SER A 14 -7.02 -10.41 -2.09
N LYS A 15 -5.72 -10.74 -2.07
CA LYS A 15 -4.73 -10.06 -1.24
C LYS A 15 -4.05 -8.96 -2.07
N VAL A 16 -3.78 -7.82 -1.45
CA VAL A 16 -3.16 -6.65 -2.06
C VAL A 16 -1.81 -6.44 -1.38
N VAL A 17 -0.73 -6.42 -2.17
CA VAL A 17 0.61 -6.10 -1.68
C VAL A 17 1.03 -4.76 -2.26
N PHE A 18 1.60 -3.90 -1.43
CA PHE A 18 2.09 -2.59 -1.85
C PHE A 18 3.59 -2.44 -1.60
N SER A 19 4.32 -2.15 -2.66
CA SER A 19 5.76 -1.90 -2.63
C SER A 19 6.04 -0.39 -2.59
N MET A 20 6.77 0.04 -1.56
CA MET A 20 7.15 1.43 -1.34
C MET A 20 8.53 1.71 -1.91
N TYR A 21 8.68 2.84 -2.60
CA TYR A 21 9.93 3.27 -3.21
C TYR A 21 10.28 4.69 -2.76
N ASP A 22 11.55 5.08 -2.89
CA ASP A 22 12.09 6.40 -2.53
C ASP A 22 11.86 7.47 -3.61
N ASN A 23 11.12 7.15 -4.67
CA ASN A 23 10.81 8.04 -5.78
C ASN A 23 9.53 8.86 -5.56
N GLY A 24 9.37 9.39 -4.34
CA GLY A 24 8.26 10.26 -3.98
C GLY A 24 8.21 11.57 -4.77
N PHE A 25 7.22 12.40 -4.46
CA PHE A 25 7.03 13.71 -5.07
C PHE A 25 6.94 14.81 -4.02
N ASP A 26 7.52 15.97 -4.32
CA ASP A 26 7.68 17.06 -3.34
C ASP A 26 6.44 17.95 -3.19
N LYS A 27 5.52 17.91 -4.15
CA LYS A 27 4.31 18.74 -4.16
C LYS A 27 3.07 17.87 -4.17
N PRO A 28 2.02 18.22 -3.40
CA PRO A 28 0.76 17.50 -3.45
C PRO A 28 0.24 17.37 -4.88
N LEU A 29 -0.48 16.29 -5.16
CA LEU A 29 -1.28 16.16 -6.38
C LEU A 29 -2.43 17.18 -6.38
N ASP A 30 -3.19 17.18 -7.47
CA ASP A 30 -4.37 18.03 -7.61
C ASP A 30 -5.36 17.82 -6.45
N GLY A 31 -5.92 18.91 -5.91
CA GLY A 31 -6.85 18.85 -4.78
C GLY A 31 -8.10 18.03 -5.08
N ALA A 32 -8.49 17.89 -6.36
CA ALA A 32 -9.59 17.04 -6.79
C ALA A 32 -9.26 15.53 -6.81
N PHE A 33 -8.09 15.12 -6.31
CA PHE A 33 -7.64 13.72 -6.31
C PHE A 33 -8.57 12.83 -5.49
N LYS A 34 -9.02 13.30 -4.32
CA LYS A 34 -9.89 12.55 -3.41
C LYS A 34 -11.22 12.20 -4.08
N GLU A 35 -11.80 13.15 -4.80
CA GLU A 35 -13.07 13.01 -5.52
C GLU A 35 -12.96 11.95 -6.61
N LYS A 36 -11.79 11.83 -7.26
CA LYS A 36 -11.54 10.82 -8.28
C LYS A 36 -11.40 9.40 -7.73
N LEU A 37 -11.17 9.24 -6.44
CA LEU A 37 -11.11 7.93 -5.79
C LEU A 37 -12.50 7.43 -5.35
N LEU A 38 -13.50 8.30 -5.34
CA LEU A 38 -14.87 7.94 -4.98
C LEU A 38 -15.51 7.18 -6.13
N VAL A 39 -15.57 5.87 -5.97
CA VAL A 39 -16.25 4.93 -6.85
C VAL A 39 -17.19 4.08 -6.01
N ASP A 40 -18.05 3.30 -6.66
CA ASP A 40 -18.94 2.38 -5.96
C ASP A 40 -18.14 1.50 -4.98
N GLY A 41 -18.63 1.43 -3.74
CA GLY A 41 -17.97 0.72 -2.64
C GLY A 41 -16.88 1.49 -1.89
N VAL A 42 -16.48 2.69 -2.32
CA VAL A 42 -15.51 3.56 -1.61
C VAL A 42 -16.21 4.77 -1.03
N SER A 43 -16.15 4.91 0.29
CA SER A 43 -16.77 6.03 1.02
C SER A 43 -15.82 7.23 1.16
N PRO A 44 -16.33 8.44 1.45
CA PRO A 44 -15.50 9.60 1.78
C PRO A 44 -14.57 9.40 2.97
N ASP A 45 -14.97 8.56 3.94
CA ASP A 45 -14.18 8.23 5.12
C ASP A 45 -12.97 7.36 4.75
N ASP A 46 -13.12 6.48 3.76
CA ASP A 46 -12.03 5.63 3.26
C ASP A 46 -10.87 6.43 2.65
N VAL A 47 -11.19 7.59 2.08
CA VAL A 47 -10.22 8.48 1.43
C VAL A 47 -9.94 9.74 2.23
N SER A 48 -10.34 9.77 3.52
CA SER A 48 -10.15 10.92 4.40
C SER A 48 -8.67 11.33 4.56
N MET A 49 -7.77 10.36 4.55
CA MET A 49 -6.32 10.56 4.71
C MET A 49 -5.64 11.25 3.54
N VAL A 50 -6.28 11.32 2.36
CA VAL A 50 -5.73 12.01 1.17
C VAL A 50 -6.44 13.32 0.87
N THR A 51 -7.02 13.97 1.88
CA THR A 51 -7.55 15.33 1.76
C THR A 51 -6.45 16.31 1.30
N GLU A 52 -5.22 16.10 1.76
CA GLU A 52 -4.02 16.64 1.11
C GLU A 52 -3.31 15.48 0.41
N PRO A 53 -3.30 15.42 -0.93
CA PRO A 53 -2.76 14.28 -1.66
C PRO A 53 -1.23 14.36 -1.79
N THR A 54 -0.54 14.38 -0.65
CA THR A 54 0.93 14.30 -0.55
C THR A 54 1.40 12.87 -0.77
N PHE A 55 2.68 12.70 -1.10
CA PHE A 55 3.29 11.38 -1.24
C PHE A 55 3.11 10.54 0.03
N GLU A 56 3.29 11.13 1.20
CA GLU A 56 3.12 10.45 2.50
C GLU A 56 1.68 9.99 2.73
N ASN A 57 0.70 10.86 2.44
CA ASN A 57 -0.71 10.52 2.62
C ASN A 57 -1.19 9.45 1.62
N LEU A 58 -0.70 9.47 0.38
CA LEU A 58 -0.99 8.42 -0.60
C LEU A 58 -0.34 7.08 -0.20
N THR A 59 0.90 7.13 0.28
CA THR A 59 1.62 5.96 0.80
C THR A 59 0.87 5.35 1.99
N LYS A 60 0.33 6.21 2.87
CA LYS A 60 -0.50 5.78 4.00
C LYS A 60 -1.83 5.17 3.57
N LEU A 61 -2.48 5.73 2.55
CA LEU A 61 -3.68 5.15 1.98
C LEU A 61 -3.42 3.77 1.40
N ALA A 62 -2.39 3.65 0.55
CA ALA A 62 -2.01 2.38 -0.06
C ALA A 62 -1.67 1.33 1.00
N ALA A 63 -0.88 1.69 2.02
CA ALA A 63 -0.54 0.79 3.10
C ALA A 63 -1.75 0.37 3.95
N THR A 64 -2.68 1.30 4.23
CA THR A 64 -3.89 1.01 5.03
C THR A 64 -4.76 -0.04 4.37
N TYR A 65 -4.90 0.01 3.04
CA TYR A 65 -5.74 -0.92 2.27
C TYR A 65 -4.98 -2.08 1.61
N SER A 66 -3.75 -2.36 2.05
CA SER A 66 -2.96 -3.52 1.63
C SER A 66 -2.93 -4.60 2.73
N ASP A 67 -2.71 -5.85 2.36
CA ASP A 67 -2.52 -6.96 3.29
C ASP A 67 -1.04 -7.18 3.64
N GLY A 68 -0.12 -6.76 2.76
CA GLY A 68 1.32 -6.81 3.02
C GLY A 68 2.06 -5.63 2.39
N LEU A 69 3.21 -5.29 2.98
CA LEU A 69 4.03 -4.14 2.56
C LEU A 69 5.44 -4.58 2.18
N VAL A 70 6.00 -4.01 1.13
CA VAL A 70 7.38 -4.30 0.70
C VAL A 70 8.19 -3.01 0.68
N GLN A 71 9.40 -3.06 1.24
CA GLN A 71 10.40 -2.01 1.04
C GLN A 71 11.08 -2.24 -0.31
N GLY A 72 10.67 -1.49 -1.33
CA GLY A 72 11.14 -1.61 -2.70
C GLY A 72 12.46 -0.89 -3.00
N SER A 73 12.83 0.10 -2.20
CA SER A 73 14.11 0.82 -2.28
C SER A 73 15.00 0.55 -1.06
N GLU A 74 16.32 0.54 -1.26
CA GLU A 74 17.30 0.31 -0.18
C GLU A 74 17.11 1.31 0.97
N THR A 75 16.84 2.56 0.61
CA THR A 75 16.48 3.62 1.53
C THR A 75 15.04 4.04 1.29
N LEU A 76 14.34 4.45 2.35
CA LEU A 76 13.02 5.07 2.29
C LEU A 76 12.98 6.23 3.28
N PRO A 77 12.08 7.22 3.09
CA PRO A 77 11.87 8.26 4.08
C PRO A 77 11.49 7.69 5.45
N ASP A 78 11.96 8.30 6.54
CA ASP A 78 11.69 7.83 7.91
C ASP A 78 10.19 7.71 8.23
N SER A 79 9.36 8.61 7.67
CA SER A 79 7.91 8.56 7.83
C SER A 79 7.30 7.29 7.23
N VAL A 80 7.83 6.83 6.09
CA VAL A 80 7.41 5.60 5.41
C VAL A 80 7.88 4.36 6.17
N LEU A 81 9.13 4.34 6.64
CA LEU A 81 9.65 3.24 7.48
C LEU A 81 8.86 3.10 8.78
N LYS A 82 8.52 4.23 9.42
CA LYS A 82 7.68 4.23 10.61
C LYS A 82 6.29 3.68 10.30
N LEU A 83 5.71 4.08 9.19
CA LEU A 83 4.40 3.60 8.75
C LEU A 83 4.38 2.08 8.49
N MET A 84 5.44 1.52 7.91
CA MET A 84 5.56 0.07 7.75
C MET A 84 5.56 -0.63 9.12
N LYS A 85 6.36 -0.14 10.08
CA LYS A 85 6.45 -0.70 11.44
C LYS A 85 5.13 -0.60 12.21
N ASP A 86 4.46 0.55 12.12
CA ASP A 86 3.21 0.83 12.85
C ASP A 86 2.00 0.13 12.21
N SER A 87 2.14 -0.42 10.99
CA SER A 87 1.02 -1.06 10.28
C SER A 87 0.53 -2.36 10.93
N GLY A 88 1.42 -3.07 11.65
CA GLY A 88 1.15 -4.41 12.19
C GLY A 88 0.95 -5.50 11.13
N LYS A 89 1.25 -5.22 9.86
CA LYS A 89 1.06 -6.13 8.72
C LYS A 89 2.34 -6.90 8.41
N PRO A 90 2.25 -8.06 7.73
CA PRO A 90 3.42 -8.69 7.13
C PRO A 90 4.21 -7.68 6.28
N THR A 91 5.52 -7.59 6.53
CA THR A 91 6.42 -6.73 5.77
C THR A 91 7.62 -7.49 5.23
N LEU A 92 8.00 -7.22 3.98
CA LEU A 92 9.26 -7.68 3.39
C LEU A 92 10.24 -6.49 3.30
N ASN A 93 11.40 -6.64 3.93
CA ASN A 93 12.46 -5.63 3.87
C ASN A 93 13.13 -5.62 2.49
N TYR A 94 13.91 -4.58 2.22
CA TYR A 94 14.68 -4.49 0.98
C TYR A 94 15.60 -5.71 0.81
N LEU A 95 15.59 -6.29 -0.39
CA LEU A 95 16.45 -7.40 -0.78
C LEU A 95 17.46 -6.91 -1.82
N ALA A 96 18.74 -7.06 -1.51
CA ALA A 96 19.82 -6.79 -2.45
C ALA A 96 20.18 -8.05 -3.25
N GLY A 97 20.53 -7.89 -4.52
CA GLY A 97 21.05 -8.98 -5.34
C GLY A 97 19.99 -9.90 -5.97
N THR A 98 20.32 -11.18 -6.14
CA THR A 98 19.57 -12.15 -6.96
C THR A 98 18.63 -13.07 -6.17
N GLU A 99 18.67 -13.04 -4.83
CA GLU A 99 17.86 -13.91 -3.95
C GLU A 99 16.40 -13.42 -3.78
N TYR A 100 15.95 -12.50 -4.63
CA TYR A 100 14.62 -11.90 -4.54
C TYR A 100 13.47 -12.90 -4.75
N VAL A 101 13.64 -13.90 -5.62
CA VAL A 101 12.51 -14.77 -6.01
C VAL A 101 11.99 -15.59 -4.83
N ASP A 102 12.88 -16.21 -4.07
CA ASP A 102 12.50 -17.14 -2.99
C ASP A 102 11.87 -16.38 -1.81
N GLU A 103 12.46 -15.25 -1.41
CA GLU A 103 11.96 -14.41 -0.32
C GLU A 103 10.59 -13.81 -0.65
N PHE A 104 10.36 -13.36 -1.89
CA PHE A 104 9.03 -12.90 -2.32
C PHE A 104 8.01 -14.04 -2.34
N SER A 105 8.41 -15.26 -2.73
CA SER A 105 7.52 -16.42 -2.69
C SER A 105 7.08 -16.71 -1.25
N VAL A 106 8.03 -16.79 -0.31
CA VAL A 106 7.73 -16.99 1.12
C VAL A 106 6.83 -15.88 1.67
N PHE A 107 7.11 -14.64 1.29
CA PHE A 107 6.29 -13.50 1.71
C PHE A 107 4.86 -13.59 1.18
N TYR A 108 4.65 -13.87 -0.11
CA TYR A 108 3.32 -14.03 -0.67
C TYR A 108 2.56 -15.22 -0.07
N ASP A 109 3.24 -16.33 0.18
CA ASP A 109 2.65 -17.48 0.85
C ASP A 109 2.18 -17.13 2.27
N SER A 110 2.95 -16.32 3.03
CA SER A 110 2.52 -15.86 4.36
C SER A 110 1.23 -15.04 4.32
N ILE A 111 1.07 -14.18 3.29
CA ILE A 111 -0.12 -13.32 3.14
C ILE A 111 -1.34 -14.13 2.68
N LEU A 112 -1.12 -15.12 1.81
CA LEU A 112 -2.18 -15.96 1.26
C LEU A 112 -2.73 -16.95 2.29
N ASN A 113 -1.90 -17.40 3.24
CA ASN A 113 -2.25 -18.41 4.23
C ASN A 113 -2.72 -17.83 5.59
N ASP A 114 -2.75 -16.50 5.74
CA ASP A 114 -3.37 -15.75 6.86
C ASP A 114 -4.89 -15.69 6.77
#